data_AF-A0A1M5MK18-F1
#
_entry.id   AF-A0A1M5MK18-F1
#
_cell.length_a   1.000
_cell.length_b   1.000
_cell.length_c   1.000
_cell.angle_alpha   90.00
_cell.angle_beta   90.00
_cell.angle_gamma   90.00
#
_symmetry.space_group_name_H-M   'P 1'
#
loop_
_entity.id
_entity.type
_entity.pdbx_description
1 polymer ?
#
loop_
_entity_poly.entity_id
_entity_poly.type
_entity_poly.pdbx_seq_one_letter_code
_entity_poly.pdbx_strand_id
1 'polypeptide(L)' 'MQLTVKNMLDMFADFKVIAGRRGIYRQITTVSVIDAPDIHEWLKGGEFLITTGYIMRDNTLKFAV' A
#
# COMPACT_ATOMS: atom_id res chain seq x y z
N MET A 1 -6.40 15.19 13.11
CA MET A 1 -5.30 15.05 12.13
C MET A 1 -5.68 13.98 11.12
N GLN A 2 -5.54 14.25 9.82
CA GLN A 2 -5.77 13.23 8.77
C GLN A 2 -4.40 12.71 8.33
N LEU A 3 -4.17 11.41 8.43
CA LEU A 3 -2.95 10.76 7.94
C LEU A 3 -3.08 10.56 6.43
N THR A 4 -2.08 10.98 5.64
CA THR A 4 -2.05 10.78 4.18
C THR A 4 -0.90 9.87 3.78
N VAL A 5 -0.95 9.33 2.56
CA VAL A 5 0.16 8.55 1.97
C VAL A 5 1.46 9.34 1.99
N LYS A 6 1.43 10.64 1.67
CA LYS A 6 2.61 11.50 1.74
C LYS A 6 3.18 11.55 3.16
N ASN A 7 2.34 11.74 4.18
CA ASN A 7 2.83 11.79 5.56
C ASN A 7 3.50 10.49 5.99
N MET A 8 2.96 9.34 5.60
CA MET A 8 3.59 8.04 5.89
C MET A 8 4.92 7.89 5.17
N LEU A 9 5.00 8.26 3.89
CA LEU A 9 6.26 8.19 3.14
C LEU A 9 7.35 9.11 3.71
N ASP A 10 6.97 10.31 4.17
CA ASP A 10 7.90 11.25 4.80
C ASP A 10 8.49 10.70 6.13
N MET A 11 7.88 9.69 6.76
CA MET A 11 8.44 9.00 7.94
C MET A 11 9.57 8.01 7.60
N PHE A 12 9.66 7.57 6.34
CA PHE A 12 10.66 6.62 5.87
C PHE A 12 11.53 7.28 4.80
N ALA A 13 12.60 7.96 5.22
CA ALA A 13 13.45 8.79 4.36
C ALA A 13 14.01 8.04 3.14
N ASP A 14 14.19 6.71 3.24
CA ASP A 14 14.75 5.88 2.19
C ASP A 14 13.71 5.29 1.22
N PHE A 15 12.41 5.54 1.44
CA PHE A 15 11.35 4.99 0.59
C PHE A 15 11.23 5.77 -0.71
N LYS A 16 11.17 5.03 -1.83
CA LYS A 16 10.99 5.61 -3.17
C LYS A 16 9.62 5.24 -3.74
N VAL A 17 8.87 6.25 -4.15
CA VAL A 17 7.62 6.07 -4.89
C VAL A 17 7.92 5.68 -6.34
N ILE A 18 7.64 4.42 -6.70
CA ILE A 18 7.86 3.88 -8.06
C ILE A 18 6.63 3.99 -8.97
N ALA A 19 5.43 4.10 -8.39
CA ALA A 19 4.15 4.19 -9.10
C ALA A 19 3.11 4.95 -8.26
N GLY A 20 1.93 5.23 -8.83
CA GLY A 20 0.80 5.75 -8.04
C GLY A 20 0.96 7.18 -7.51
N ARG A 21 1.90 7.98 -8.03
CA ARG A 21 2.16 9.38 -7.59
C ARG A 21 0.91 10.26 -7.51
N ARG A 22 -0.09 10.03 -8.38
CA ARG A 22 -1.37 10.76 -8.35
C ARG A 22 -2.18 10.54 -7.05
N GLY A 23 -1.88 9.50 -6.28
CA GLY A 23 -2.59 9.12 -5.07
C GLY A 23 -1.93 9.53 -3.75
N ILE A 24 -0.79 10.25 -3.75
CA ILE A 24 -0.02 10.52 -2.54
C ILE A 24 -0.75 11.38 -1.49
N TYR A 25 -1.82 12.09 -1.88
CA TYR A 25 -2.64 12.89 -0.96
C TYR A 25 -3.90 12.15 -0.49
N ARG A 26 -4.08 10.88 -0.86
CA ARG A 26 -5.19 10.07 -0.33
C ARG A 26 -5.02 9.87 1.17
N GLN A 27 -6.14 9.94 1.88
CA GLN A 27 -6.17 9.62 3.31
C GLN A 27 -5.94 8.13 3.54
N ILE A 28 -5.27 7.84 4.64
CA ILE A 28 -5.09 6.50 5.19
C ILE A 28 -5.96 6.40 6.43
N THR A 29 -6.83 5.38 6.46
CA THR A 29 -7.66 5.06 7.61
C THR A 29 -7.06 3.95 8.46
N THR A 30 -6.29 3.04 7.84
CA THR A 30 -5.75 1.85 8.50
C THR A 30 -4.37 1.50 7.92
N VAL A 31 -3.48 0.95 8.76
CA VAL A 31 -2.20 0.39 8.34
C VAL A 31 -2.23 -1.11 8.59
N SER A 32 -1.88 -1.91 7.59
CA SER A 32 -2.00 -3.37 7.63
C SER A 32 -0.71 -4.01 7.12
N VAL A 33 -0.18 -5.01 7.84
CA VAL A 33 0.99 -5.81 7.43
C VAL A 33 0.52 -7.20 7.08
N ILE A 34 0.84 -7.68 5.89
CA ILE A 34 0.36 -8.98 5.39
C ILE A 34 1.47 -9.78 4.71
N ASP A 35 1.47 -11.09 5.00
CA ASP A 35 2.30 -12.14 4.39
C ASP A 35 1.46 -13.25 3.70
N ALA A 36 0.14 -13.06 3.60
CA ALA A 36 -0.77 -14.04 3.00
C ALA A 36 -1.05 -13.69 1.51
N PRO A 37 -0.98 -14.66 0.58
CA PRO A 37 -1.14 -14.44 -0.86
C PRO A 37 -2.60 -14.15 -1.29
N ASP A 38 -3.57 -14.37 -0.41
CA ASP A 38 -5.02 -14.31 -0.64
C ASP A 38 -5.69 -13.08 -0.03
N ILE A 39 -4.92 -12.13 0.50
CA ILE A 39 -5.47 -10.96 1.22
C ILE A 39 -6.42 -10.07 0.42
N HIS A 40 -6.35 -10.12 -0.92
CA HIS A 40 -7.17 -9.31 -1.80
C HIS A 40 -8.68 -9.40 -1.49
N GLU A 41 -9.18 -10.51 -0.96
CA GLU A 41 -10.58 -10.69 -0.56
C GLU A 41 -10.97 -9.91 0.70
N TRP A 42 -9.99 -9.47 1.48
CA TRP A 42 -10.18 -8.85 2.79
C TRP A 42 -9.85 -7.35 2.81
N LEU A 43 -9.35 -6.81 1.69
CA LEU A 43 -9.01 -5.40 1.57
C LEU A 43 -10.28 -4.55 1.56
N LYS A 44 -10.37 -3.59 2.49
CA LYS A 44 -11.54 -2.70 2.63
C LYS A 44 -11.34 -1.34 1.98
N GLY A 45 -10.12 -1.03 1.55
CA GLY A 45 -9.74 0.27 1.00
C GLY A 45 -9.41 1.31 2.08
N GLY A 46 -8.70 2.36 1.69
CA GLY A 46 -8.14 3.34 2.64
C GLY A 46 -6.94 2.80 3.44
N GLU A 47 -6.41 1.65 3.04
CA GLU A 47 -5.34 0.95 3.76
C GLU A 47 -3.96 1.31 3.23
N PHE A 48 -3.00 1.48 4.13
CA PHE A 48 -1.57 1.47 3.83
C PHE A 48 -1.04 0.06 4.06
N LEU A 49 -0.90 -0.70 2.98
CA LEU A 49 -0.49 -2.10 2.99
C LEU A 49 1.03 -2.24 2.96
N ILE A 50 1.59 -2.98 3.91
CA ILE A 50 3.00 -3.36 3.95
C ILE A 50 3.10 -4.87 3.71
N THR A 51 3.91 -5.27 2.73
CA THR A 51 4.11 -6.68 2.36
C THR A 51 5.48 -6.86 1.72
N THR A 52 5.96 -8.10 1.65
CA THR A 52 7.21 -8.49 0.96
C THR A 52 7.07 -8.47 -0.56
N GLY A 53 5.85 -8.29 -1.07
CA GLY A 53 5.55 -8.39 -2.50
C GLY A 53 5.34 -9.82 -2.99
N TYR A 54 5.40 -10.83 -2.10
CA TYR A 54 5.21 -12.24 -2.45
C TYR A 54 3.88 -12.51 -3.19
N ILE A 55 2.84 -11.77 -2.83
CA ILE A 55 1.53 -11.82 -3.49
C ILE A 55 1.57 -11.55 -5.02
N MET A 56 2.61 -10.87 -5.52
CA MET A 56 2.82 -10.60 -6.94
C MET A 56 3.67 -11.68 -7.64
N ARG A 57 4.13 -12.73 -6.93
CA ARG A 57 5.06 -13.76 -7.45
C ARG A 57 4.54 -14.43 -8.73
N ASP A 58 3.28 -14.88 -8.72
CA ASP A 58 2.69 -15.62 -9.84
C ASP A 58 1.93 -14.71 -10.81
N ASN A 59 1.52 -13.52 -10.35
CA ASN A 59 0.82 -12.53 -11.16
C ASN A 59 1.19 -11.11 -10.71
N THR A 60 2.03 -10.43 -11.50
CA THR A 60 2.49 -9.07 -11.22
C THR A 60 1.40 -8.01 -11.29
N LEU A 61 0.26 -8.31 -11.94
CA LEU A 61 -0.87 -7.40 -12.11
C LEU A 61 -1.98 -7.63 -11.08
N LYS A 62 -1.75 -8.48 -10.07
CA LYS A 62 -2.77 -8.81 -9.05
C LYS A 62 -3.32 -7.59 -8.27
N PHE A 63 -2.61 -6.45 -8.31
CA PHE A 63 -3.06 -5.16 -7.76
C PHE A 63 -3.18 -4.03 -8.78
N ALA A 64 -3.11 -4.33 -10.08
CA ALA A 64 -3.34 -3.34 -11.12
C ALA A 64 -4.85 -3.11 -11.27
N VAL A 65 -5.39 -2.20 -10.46
CA VAL A 65 -6.79 -1.73 -10.51
C VAL A 65 -6.81 -0.28 -10.98
#